data_AF-A0AAV9U2I6-F1
#
_entry.id   AF-A0AAV9U2I6-F1
#
_cell.length_a   1.000
_cell.length_b   1.000
_cell.length_c   1.000
_cell.angle_alpha   90.00
_cell.angle_beta   90.00
_cell.angle_gamma   90.00
#
_symmetry.space_group_name_H-M   'P 1'
#
loop_
_entity.id
_entity.type
_entity.pdbx_description
1 polymer ?
#
loop_
_entity_poly.entity_id
_entity_poly.type
_entity_poly.pdbx_seq_one_letter_code
_entity_poly.pdbx_strand_id
1 'polypeptide(L)'
;MTEPSHDPSRQPPPAIPKPKLKEGQSVTHQMLEDTAFNHPYYLEKTGDWLNVKIGPILRTIKECSQVALLEVEKDMDPYIKRFSDQGEPLQQRTYEIFLSQLEGLSIDMSDEFYSVITDMLQSTLNLNSRRDKRWLWLWAMNERQKALQKLRIKKARKNDQDDQGDGDSPPVGNDEDALGSSDGIGGSSGPEDGSLQRGFGFGRRRHLSIADLMNSNEEKME
;
A
#
# COMPACT_ATOMS: atom_id res chain seq x y z
N MET A 1 20.65 16.86 -22.19
CA MET A 1 21.15 15.77 -21.32
C MET A 1 21.91 16.46 -20.20
N THR A 2 21.25 16.68 -19.08
CA THR A 2 21.82 17.39 -17.93
C THR A 2 22.27 16.33 -16.95
N GLU A 3 23.58 16.21 -16.74
CA GLU A 3 24.13 15.29 -15.75
C GLU A 3 23.57 15.62 -14.35
N PRO A 4 23.26 14.62 -13.51
CA PRO A 4 22.87 14.89 -12.13
C PRO A 4 24.05 15.53 -11.43
N SER A 5 23.91 16.81 -11.08
CA SER A 5 24.87 17.60 -10.31
C SER A 5 25.28 16.83 -9.06
N HIS A 6 26.49 16.26 -9.07
CA HIS A 6 27.10 15.68 -7.89
C HIS A 6 27.62 16.84 -7.04
N ASP A 7 26.80 17.32 -6.11
CA ASP A 7 27.23 18.28 -5.10
C ASP A 7 28.22 17.57 -4.16
N PRO A 8 29.53 17.91 -4.22
CA PRO A 8 30.56 17.25 -3.41
C PRO A 8 30.44 17.58 -1.91
N SER A 9 29.56 18.52 -1.52
CA SER A 9 29.28 18.85 -0.13
C SER A 9 28.22 17.95 0.52
N ARG A 10 27.47 17.19 -0.28
CA ARG A 10 26.39 16.32 0.21
C ARG A 10 27.00 15.09 0.87
N GLN A 11 27.01 15.07 2.21
CA GLN A 11 27.44 13.88 2.95
C GLN A 11 26.64 12.66 2.47
N PRO A 12 27.31 11.54 2.16
CA PRO A 12 26.62 10.34 1.73
C PRO A 12 25.67 9.88 2.84
N PRO A 13 24.48 9.36 2.49
CA PRO A 13 23.51 8.95 3.48
C PRO A 13 24.07 7.75 4.29
N PRO A 14 23.84 7.71 5.62
CA PRO A 14 24.46 6.76 6.52
C PRO A 14 24.01 5.33 6.21
N ALA A 15 24.85 4.31 6.47
CA ALA A 15 24.40 2.93 6.32
C ALA A 15 23.36 2.58 7.40
N ILE A 16 22.13 2.24 6.99
CA ILE A 16 21.04 1.91 7.93
C ILE A 16 20.75 0.41 7.87
N PRO A 17 21.05 -0.36 8.93
CA PRO A 17 20.80 -1.79 8.97
C PRO A 17 19.30 -2.08 9.10
N LYS A 18 18.91 -3.28 8.66
CA LYS A 18 17.56 -3.80 8.89
C LYS A 18 17.26 -3.87 10.40
N PRO A 19 16.08 -3.41 10.88
CA PRO A 19 15.68 -3.58 12.28
C PRO A 19 15.72 -5.05 12.72
N LYS A 20 16.27 -5.29 13.92
CA LYS A 20 16.26 -6.62 14.54
C LYS A 20 14.86 -6.92 15.08
N LEU A 21 14.22 -7.95 14.53
CA LEU A 21 12.88 -8.37 14.94
C LEU A 21 12.96 -9.50 15.96
N LYS A 22 12.05 -9.50 16.93
CA LYS A 22 11.78 -10.69 17.73
C LYS A 22 11.04 -11.73 16.89
N GLU A 23 11.11 -12.99 17.29
CA GLU A 23 10.40 -14.07 16.61
C GLU A 23 8.89 -13.79 16.56
N GLY A 24 8.27 -13.97 15.38
CA GLY A 24 6.86 -13.67 15.14
C GLY A 24 6.53 -12.18 14.93
N GLN A 25 7.47 -11.25 15.12
CA GLN A 25 7.22 -9.82 14.97
C GLN A 25 7.24 -9.40 13.49
N SER A 26 6.24 -8.61 13.08
CA SER A 26 6.21 -7.97 11.77
C SER A 26 6.84 -6.57 11.82
N VAL A 27 7.39 -6.13 10.69
CA VAL A 27 7.90 -4.77 10.53
C VAL A 27 6.73 -3.81 10.41
N THR A 28 6.62 -2.86 11.35
CA THR A 28 5.62 -1.78 11.33
C THR A 28 6.24 -0.47 10.83
N HIS A 29 5.39 0.48 10.41
CA HIS A 29 5.85 1.83 10.04
C HIS A 29 6.58 2.50 11.19
N GLN A 30 5.99 2.45 12.39
CA GLN A 30 6.59 3.02 13.60
C GLN A 30 7.97 2.43 13.90
N MET A 31 8.16 1.12 13.71
CA MET A 31 9.46 0.50 13.97
C MET A 31 10.51 0.90 12.93
N LEU A 32 10.11 1.14 11.68
CA LEU A 32 11.02 1.70 10.67
C LEU A 32 11.44 3.12 11.04
N GLU A 33 10.49 3.93 11.48
CA GLU A 33 10.76 5.29 11.98
C GLU A 33 11.71 5.24 13.18
N ASP A 34 11.32 4.58 14.27
CA ASP A 34 12.01 4.63 15.56
C ASP A 34 13.36 3.90 15.58
N THR A 35 13.49 2.82 14.80
CA THR A 35 14.63 1.90 14.92
C THR A 35 15.59 2.00 13.74
N ALA A 36 15.12 2.28 12.54
CA ALA A 36 15.97 2.39 11.36
C ALA A 36 16.27 3.84 10.99
N PHE A 37 15.25 4.69 10.94
CA PHE A 37 15.37 6.03 10.39
C PHE A 37 15.39 7.15 11.45
N ASN A 38 15.35 6.83 12.74
CA ASN A 38 15.63 7.74 13.86
C ASN A 38 17.12 8.04 14.02
N HIS A 39 17.81 8.25 12.90
CA HIS A 39 19.23 8.59 12.84
C HIS A 39 19.36 10.11 12.72
N PRO A 40 20.35 10.76 13.37
CA PRO A 40 20.51 12.22 13.35
C PRO A 40 20.43 12.84 11.95
N TYR A 41 21.05 12.17 10.97
CA TYR A 41 20.95 12.52 9.54
C TYR A 41 19.50 12.76 9.04
N TYR A 42 18.57 11.85 9.33
CA TYR A 42 17.19 11.96 8.85
C TYR A 42 16.38 12.93 9.70
N LEU A 43 16.64 13.00 11.00
CA LEU A 43 15.99 13.98 11.88
C LEU A 43 16.30 15.41 11.42
N GLU A 44 17.57 15.71 11.14
CA GLU A 44 17.98 17.00 10.57
C GLU A 44 17.35 17.23 9.18
N LYS A 45 17.44 16.23 8.29
CA LYS A 45 16.96 16.35 6.91
C LYS A 45 15.45 16.55 6.80
N THR A 46 14.67 15.97 7.72
CA THR A 46 13.20 15.97 7.66
C THR A 46 12.57 16.95 8.66
N GLY A 47 13.38 17.64 9.46
CA GLY A 47 12.92 18.47 10.58
C GLY A 47 12.14 17.65 11.60
N ASP A 48 12.74 16.60 12.15
CA ASP A 48 12.10 15.63 13.05
C ASP A 48 10.81 15.04 12.46
N TRP A 49 10.87 14.69 11.17
CA TRP A 49 9.74 14.22 10.38
C TRP A 49 8.57 15.21 10.29
N LEU A 50 8.75 16.48 10.65
CA LEU A 50 7.68 17.49 10.56
C LEU A 50 7.44 17.93 9.11
N ASN A 51 8.51 18.09 8.33
CA ASN A 51 8.45 18.56 6.94
C ASN A 51 8.09 17.42 5.98
N VAL A 52 8.67 16.25 6.22
CA VAL A 52 8.47 15.05 5.43
C VAL A 52 8.08 13.90 6.34
N LYS A 53 6.94 13.26 6.08
CA LYS A 53 6.44 12.15 6.88
C LYS A 53 6.90 10.80 6.30
N ILE A 54 7.35 9.89 7.16
CA ILE A 54 7.79 8.56 6.73
C ILE A 54 6.64 7.72 6.14
N GLY A 55 5.42 7.88 6.63
CA GLY A 55 4.25 7.13 6.17
C GLY A 55 4.00 7.26 4.65
N PRO A 56 3.86 8.49 4.11
CA PRO A 56 3.83 8.75 2.68
C PRO A 56 5.03 8.20 1.90
N ILE A 57 6.26 8.34 2.41
CA ILE A 57 7.46 7.75 1.78
C ILE A 57 7.30 6.23 1.61
N LEU A 58 6.96 5.53 2.69
CA LEU A 58 6.79 4.08 2.67
C LEU A 58 5.64 3.67 1.75
N ARG A 59 4.61 4.52 1.59
CA ARG A 59 3.52 4.29 0.65
C ARG A 59 4.04 4.35 -0.79
N THR A 60 4.76 5.41 -1.16
CA THR A 60 5.37 5.55 -2.50
C THR A 60 6.28 4.38 -2.82
N ILE A 61 7.20 4.02 -1.92
CA ILE A 61 8.09 2.86 -2.10
C ILE A 61 7.28 1.59 -2.36
N LYS A 62 6.24 1.36 -1.56
CA LYS A 62 5.37 0.19 -1.71
C LYS A 62 4.56 0.23 -3.00
N GLU A 63 4.13 1.38 -3.49
CA GLU A 63 3.38 1.52 -4.75
C GLU A 63 4.29 1.22 -5.95
N CYS A 64 5.48 1.83 -6.03
CA CYS A 64 6.48 1.50 -7.05
C CYS A 64 6.85 0.01 -7.01
N SER A 65 7.00 -0.56 -5.80
CA SER A 65 7.28 -1.99 -5.61
C SER A 65 6.16 -2.88 -6.14
N GLN A 66 4.90 -2.46 -5.98
CA GLN A 66 3.75 -3.22 -6.49
C GLN A 66 3.74 -3.22 -8.02
N VAL A 67 3.99 -2.08 -8.66
CA VAL A 67 4.07 -2.00 -10.13
C VAL A 67 5.18 -2.91 -10.64
N ALA A 68 6.38 -2.80 -10.07
CA ALA A 68 7.51 -3.66 -10.44
C ALA A 68 7.21 -5.16 -10.25
N LEU A 69 6.54 -5.52 -9.15
CA LEU A 69 6.16 -6.90 -8.87
C LEU A 69 5.17 -7.46 -9.91
N LEU A 70 4.19 -6.66 -10.34
CA LEU A 70 3.21 -7.08 -11.35
C LEU A 70 3.86 -7.29 -12.73
N GLU A 71 4.86 -6.48 -13.09
CA GLU A 71 5.56 -6.62 -14.37
C GLU A 71 6.35 -7.94 -14.48
N VAL A 72 6.91 -8.42 -13.36
CA VAL A 72 7.77 -9.62 -13.33
C VAL A 72 7.04 -10.87 -12.84
N GLU A 73 5.76 -10.77 -12.50
CA GLU A 73 5.02 -11.84 -11.83
C GLU A 73 5.08 -13.18 -12.58
N LYS A 74 4.92 -13.15 -13.91
CA LYS A 74 4.98 -14.35 -14.75
C LYS A 74 6.36 -15.02 -14.79
N ASP A 75 7.41 -14.28 -14.44
CA ASP A 75 8.80 -14.74 -14.44
C ASP A 75 9.20 -15.27 -13.04
N MET A 76 8.33 -15.15 -12.03
CA MET A 76 8.59 -15.63 -10.67
C MET A 76 8.40 -17.15 -10.56
N ASP A 77 9.27 -17.80 -9.77
CA ASP A 77 9.06 -19.21 -9.42
C ASP A 77 7.86 -19.33 -8.47
N PRO A 78 6.80 -20.08 -8.83
CA PRO A 78 5.59 -20.21 -8.03
C PRO A 78 5.81 -21.00 -6.72
N TYR A 79 6.87 -21.81 -6.62
CA TYR A 79 7.20 -22.57 -5.41
C TYR A 79 7.99 -21.75 -4.39
N ILE A 80 8.56 -20.61 -4.80
CA ILE A 80 9.31 -19.71 -3.92
C ILE A 80 8.34 -18.70 -3.28
N LYS A 81 8.10 -18.86 -1.98
CA LYS A 81 7.09 -18.08 -1.24
C LYS A 81 7.41 -16.60 -1.08
N ARG A 82 8.69 -16.23 -0.95
CA ARG A 82 9.12 -14.85 -0.69
C ARG A 82 9.88 -14.32 -1.88
N PHE A 83 9.61 -13.09 -2.28
CA PHE A 83 10.33 -12.42 -3.35
C PHE A 83 11.84 -12.32 -3.06
N SER A 84 12.22 -12.13 -1.78
CA SER A 84 13.63 -12.10 -1.36
C SER A 84 14.41 -13.38 -1.61
N ASP A 85 13.72 -14.49 -1.82
CA ASP A 85 14.31 -15.81 -2.01
C ASP A 85 14.35 -16.20 -3.50
N GLN A 86 13.85 -15.33 -4.39
CA GLN A 86 13.94 -15.48 -5.84
C GLN A 86 15.40 -15.30 -6.31
N GLY A 87 15.73 -15.76 -7.53
CA GLY A 87 17.07 -15.62 -8.07
C GLY A 87 17.54 -14.16 -8.17
N GLU A 88 18.83 -13.92 -7.89
CA GLU A 88 19.44 -12.58 -7.96
C GLU A 88 19.20 -11.85 -9.29
N PRO A 89 19.25 -12.50 -10.47
CA PRO A 89 18.93 -11.83 -11.74
C PRO A 89 17.51 -11.23 -11.78
N LEU A 90 16.52 -11.97 -11.26
CA LEU A 90 15.14 -11.49 -11.19
C LEU A 90 15.03 -10.34 -10.20
N GLN A 91 15.67 -10.44 -9.04
CA GLN A 91 15.71 -9.35 -8.05
C GLN A 91 16.33 -8.08 -8.63
N GLN A 92 17.45 -8.20 -9.35
CA GLN A 92 18.13 -7.06 -9.97
C GLN A 92 17.25 -6.37 -11.00
N ARG A 93 16.68 -7.12 -11.95
CA ARG A 93 15.76 -6.59 -12.96
C ARG A 93 14.54 -5.90 -12.33
N THR A 94 13.97 -6.52 -11.30
CA THR A 94 12.80 -5.94 -10.62
C THR A 94 13.15 -4.66 -9.87
N TYR A 95 14.37 -4.57 -9.32
CA TYR A 95 14.86 -3.36 -8.68
C TYR A 95 15.05 -2.21 -9.67
N GLU A 96 15.52 -2.51 -10.89
CA GLU A 96 15.65 -1.52 -11.97
C GLU A 96 14.28 -0.98 -12.40
N ILE A 97 13.28 -1.84 -12.55
CA ILE A 97 11.89 -1.43 -12.83
C ILE A 97 11.39 -0.53 -11.69
N PHE A 98 11.58 -0.92 -10.43
CA PHE A 98 11.22 -0.10 -9.28
C PHE A 98 11.86 1.29 -9.31
N LEU A 99 13.15 1.39 -9.64
CA LEU A 99 13.85 2.67 -9.74
C LEU A 99 13.29 3.53 -10.88
N SER A 100 13.01 2.93 -12.03
CA SER A 100 12.40 3.64 -13.16
C SER A 100 11.01 4.18 -12.82
N GLN A 101 10.19 3.40 -12.10
CA GLN A 101 8.89 3.87 -11.61
C GLN A 101 9.02 5.01 -10.59
N LEU A 102 10.02 4.95 -9.70
CA LEU A 102 10.27 6.00 -8.73
C LEU A 102 10.75 7.30 -9.42
N GLU A 103 11.64 7.19 -10.41
CA GLU A 103 12.09 8.33 -11.22
C GLU A 103 10.94 8.93 -12.03
N GLY A 104 10.06 8.11 -12.60
CA GLY A 104 8.87 8.60 -13.30
C GLY A 104 7.94 9.44 -12.41
N LEU A 105 7.83 9.10 -11.13
CA LEU A 105 7.06 9.88 -10.16
C LEU A 105 7.79 11.14 -9.67
N SER A 106 9.09 11.29 -9.93
CA SER A 106 9.89 12.40 -9.38
C SER A 106 9.38 13.77 -9.84
N ILE A 107 8.74 13.82 -11.01
CA ILE A 107 8.19 15.04 -11.62
C ILE A 107 7.04 15.62 -10.79
N ASP A 108 6.24 14.75 -10.16
CA ASP A 108 5.02 15.13 -9.44
C ASP A 108 5.24 15.29 -7.92
N MET A 109 6.46 15.07 -7.43
CA MET A 109 6.80 15.17 -6.01
C MET A 109 7.79 16.29 -5.72
N SER A 110 7.83 16.78 -4.47
CA SER A 110 8.82 17.78 -4.10
C SER A 110 10.23 17.19 -4.09
N ASP A 111 11.22 18.01 -4.46
CA ASP A 111 12.63 17.63 -4.46
C ASP A 111 13.07 17.11 -3.09
N GLU A 112 12.60 17.76 -2.01
CA GLU A 112 12.87 17.32 -0.63
C GLU A 112 12.36 15.89 -0.40
N PHE A 113 11.12 15.61 -0.76
CA PHE A 113 10.49 14.30 -0.59
C PHE A 113 11.21 13.22 -1.39
N TYR A 114 11.47 13.47 -2.67
CA TYR A 114 12.23 12.56 -3.54
C TYR A 114 13.64 12.30 -2.99
N SER A 115 14.30 13.36 -2.52
CA SER A 115 15.65 13.26 -1.96
C SER A 115 15.71 12.41 -0.70
N VAL A 116 14.68 12.44 0.15
CA VAL A 116 14.60 11.59 1.34
C VAL A 116 14.40 10.12 0.93
N ILE A 117 13.53 9.84 -0.04
CA ILE A 117 13.31 8.46 -0.53
C ILE A 117 14.61 7.88 -1.08
N THR A 118 15.29 8.62 -1.96
CA THR A 118 16.54 8.19 -2.58
C THR A 118 17.64 7.97 -1.54
N ASP A 119 17.78 8.88 -0.56
CA ASP A 119 18.73 8.72 0.53
C ASP A 119 18.40 7.51 1.42
N MET A 120 17.13 7.24 1.71
CA MET A 120 16.70 6.02 2.45
C MET A 120 17.07 4.74 1.69
N LEU A 121 16.85 4.69 0.38
CA LEU A 121 17.21 3.54 -0.44
C LEU A 121 18.73 3.35 -0.49
N GLN A 122 19.48 4.43 -0.69
CA GLN A 122 20.94 4.41 -0.74
C GLN A 122 21.56 4.00 0.59
N SER A 123 21.00 4.45 1.72
CA SER A 123 21.39 3.99 3.05
C SER A 123 21.32 2.49 3.25
N THR A 124 20.37 1.82 2.60
CA THR A 124 20.29 0.36 2.62
C THR A 124 21.24 -0.34 1.63
N LEU A 125 21.74 0.38 0.63
CA LEU A 125 22.76 -0.11 -0.31
C LEU A 125 24.18 0.01 0.25
N ASN A 126 24.41 1.02 1.10
CA ASN A 126 25.70 1.31 1.73
C ASN A 126 26.11 0.28 2.81
N LEU A 127 25.30 -0.77 3.02
CA LEU A 127 25.64 -1.87 3.93
C LEU A 127 26.72 -2.79 3.34
N ASN A 128 27.69 -3.16 4.18
CA ASN A 128 28.74 -4.12 3.81
C ASN A 128 28.21 -5.54 3.59
N SER A 129 27.12 -5.91 4.26
CA SER A 129 26.50 -7.22 4.13
C SER A 129 25.69 -7.31 2.83
N ARG A 130 26.12 -8.15 1.89
CA ARG A 130 25.39 -8.42 0.63
C ARG A 130 23.95 -8.89 0.88
N ARG A 131 23.72 -9.66 1.95
CA ARG A 131 22.39 -10.19 2.32
C ARG A 131 21.43 -9.12 2.81
N ASP A 132 21.94 -8.01 3.35
CA ASP A 132 21.13 -6.96 3.92
C ASP A 132 20.97 -5.76 2.99
N LYS A 133 21.64 -5.78 1.82
CA LYS A 133 21.47 -4.74 0.81
C LYS A 133 20.01 -4.68 0.35
N ARG A 134 19.51 -3.45 0.14
CA ARG A 134 18.15 -3.19 -0.34
C ARG A 134 17.06 -3.74 0.59
N TRP A 135 17.34 -3.95 1.87
CA TRP A 135 16.38 -4.58 2.77
C TRP A 135 15.04 -3.82 2.85
N LEU A 136 15.05 -2.49 2.72
CA LEU A 136 13.83 -1.67 2.74
C LEU A 136 12.95 -1.97 1.53
N TRP A 137 13.54 -2.02 0.34
CA TRP A 137 12.85 -2.39 -0.88
C TRP A 137 12.35 -3.85 -0.83
N LEU A 138 13.21 -4.79 -0.43
CA LEU A 138 12.82 -6.21 -0.29
C LEU A 138 11.69 -6.41 0.73
N TRP A 139 11.67 -5.62 1.81
CA TRP A 139 10.55 -5.60 2.75
C TRP A 139 9.26 -5.11 2.05
N ALA A 140 9.31 -4.00 1.33
CA ALA A 140 8.15 -3.46 0.62
C ALA A 140 7.60 -4.44 -0.43
N MET A 141 8.50 -5.09 -1.19
CA MET A 141 8.16 -6.15 -2.15
C MET A 141 7.42 -7.31 -1.48
N ASN A 142 7.95 -7.84 -0.37
CA ASN A 142 7.33 -8.95 0.34
C ASN A 142 5.96 -8.57 0.95
N GLU A 143 5.79 -7.34 1.43
CA GLU A 143 4.50 -6.86 1.92
C GLU A 143 3.47 -6.77 0.79
N ARG A 144 3.87 -6.30 -0.40
CA ARG A 144 2.99 -6.25 -1.58
C ARG A 144 2.65 -7.62 -2.12
N GLN A 145 3.62 -8.53 -2.19
CA GLN A 145 3.39 -9.91 -2.60
C GLN A 145 2.35 -10.59 -1.69
N LYS A 146 2.49 -10.46 -0.36
CA LYS A 146 1.51 -10.99 0.60
C LYS A 146 0.12 -10.37 0.41
N ALA A 147 0.04 -9.06 0.18
CA ALA A 147 -1.22 -8.38 -0.04
C ALA A 147 -1.93 -8.90 -1.31
N LEU A 148 -1.20 -9.05 -2.42
CA LEU A 148 -1.72 -9.61 -3.67
C LEU A 148 -2.18 -11.06 -3.51
N GLN A 149 -1.40 -11.90 -2.82
CA GLN A 149 -1.79 -13.28 -2.52
C GLN A 149 -3.08 -13.36 -1.70
N LYS A 150 -3.23 -12.51 -0.67
CA LYS A 150 -4.47 -12.43 0.13
C LYS A 150 -5.67 -12.03 -0.72
N LEU A 151 -5.51 -11.07 -1.63
CA LEU A 151 -6.58 -10.65 -2.54
C LEU A 151 -7.00 -11.79 -3.48
N ARG A 152 -6.05 -12.57 -3.99
CA ARG A 152 -6.34 -13.75 -4.84
C ARG A 152 -7.11 -14.83 -4.11
N ILE A 153 -6.68 -15.19 -2.90
CA ILE A 153 -7.38 -16.19 -2.08
C ILE A 153 -8.81 -15.73 -1.78
N LYS A 154 -9.00 -14.44 -1.48
CA LYS A 154 -10.33 -13.88 -1.24
C LYS A 154 -11.20 -13.94 -2.51
N LYS A 155 -10.65 -13.63 -3.69
CA LYS A 155 -11.37 -13.68 -4.97
C LYS A 155 -11.76 -15.13 -5.32
N ALA A 156 -10.85 -16.09 -5.15
CA ALA A 156 -11.12 -17.50 -5.40
C ALA A 156 -12.28 -18.04 -4.53
N ARG A 157 -12.26 -17.74 -3.21
CA ARG A 157 -13.34 -18.15 -2.30
C ARG A 157 -14.70 -17.55 -2.62
N LYS A 158 -14.74 -16.35 -3.21
CA LYS A 158 -15.99 -15.72 -3.62
C LYS A 158 -16.59 -16.45 -4.83
N ASN A 159 -15.76 -16.76 -5.82
CA ASN A 159 -16.21 -17.49 -7.00
C ASN A 159 -16.77 -18.88 -6.67
N ASP A 160 -16.18 -19.60 -5.70
CA ASP A 160 -16.69 -20.91 -5.26
C ASP A 160 -18.02 -20.84 -4.51
N GLN A 161 -18.35 -19.70 -3.88
CA GLN A 161 -19.64 -19.49 -3.19
C GLN A 161 -20.76 -19.12 -4.15
N ASP A 162 -20.45 -18.38 -5.21
CA ASP A 162 -21.44 -17.95 -6.21
C ASP A 162 -21.86 -19.13 -7.14
N ASP A 163 -21.11 -20.25 -7.18
CA ASP A 163 -21.37 -21.44 -8.01
C ASP A 163 -22.13 -22.58 -7.28
N GLN A 164 -22.47 -22.40 -5.99
CA GLN A 164 -23.27 -23.36 -5.20
C GLN A 164 -24.72 -22.87 -4.95
N GLY A 165 -25.17 -21.84 -5.67
CA GLY A 165 -26.43 -21.15 -5.42
C GLY A 165 -27.52 -21.34 -6.47
N ASP A 166 -27.72 -22.55 -7.02
CA ASP A 166 -28.93 -22.89 -7.79
C ASP A 166 -29.29 -24.37 -7.58
N GLY A 167 -29.66 -24.68 -6.34
CA GLY A 167 -30.13 -25.99 -5.92
C GLY A 167 -31.35 -25.88 -5.03
N ASP A 168 -32.51 -26.04 -5.67
CA ASP A 168 -33.77 -26.59 -5.12
C ASP A 168 -34.90 -25.61 -4.69
N SER A 169 -35.90 -25.58 -5.58
CA SER A 169 -37.35 -25.66 -5.37
C SER A 169 -38.12 -24.60 -4.53
N PRO A 170 -39.28 -24.11 -5.05
CA PRO A 170 -40.15 -23.18 -4.33
C PRO A 170 -40.91 -23.90 -3.20
N PRO A 171 -41.07 -23.27 -2.02
CA PRO A 171 -42.01 -23.76 -1.02
C PRO A 171 -43.44 -23.49 -1.48
N VAL A 172 -44.23 -24.56 -1.48
CA VAL A 172 -45.68 -24.58 -1.71
C VAL A 172 -46.34 -23.67 -0.67
N GLY A 173 -46.94 -22.58 -1.13
CA GLY A 173 -47.78 -21.72 -0.32
C GLY A 173 -49.11 -22.40 -0.02
N ASN A 174 -49.40 -22.62 1.26
CA ASN A 174 -50.75 -22.76 1.77
C ASN A 174 -51.04 -21.52 2.61
N ASP A 175 -52.00 -20.72 2.14
CA ASP A 175 -52.66 -19.65 2.86
C ASP A 175 -53.62 -20.19 3.92
N GLU A 176 -54.09 -19.28 4.79
CA GLU A 176 -55.18 -19.37 5.79
C GLU A 176 -54.72 -19.95 7.15
N ASP A 177 -54.86 -19.31 8.33
CA ASP A 177 -55.89 -18.38 8.79
C ASP A 177 -55.53 -17.80 10.20
N ALA A 178 -56.23 -16.72 10.57
CA ALA A 178 -56.64 -16.29 11.93
C ALA A 178 -55.68 -15.57 12.96
N LEU A 179 -55.83 -14.23 13.01
CA LEU A 179 -56.32 -13.37 14.13
C LEU A 179 -55.70 -13.39 15.56
N GLY A 180 -55.36 -12.19 16.05
CA GLY A 180 -55.39 -11.78 17.47
C GLY A 180 -54.47 -10.59 17.81
N SER A 181 -54.99 -9.34 17.86
CA SER A 181 -55.16 -8.46 19.06
C SER A 181 -53.95 -8.33 20.00
N SER A 182 -53.50 -7.20 20.55
CA SER A 182 -54.02 -5.82 20.72
C SER A 182 -52.97 -4.97 21.49
N ASP A 183 -52.96 -3.65 21.22
CA ASP A 183 -52.75 -2.49 22.12
C ASP A 183 -51.45 -2.15 22.89
N GLY A 184 -51.13 -0.84 22.89
CA GLY A 184 -50.39 -0.09 23.93
C GLY A 184 -49.29 0.84 23.39
N ILE A 185 -49.58 2.05 22.87
CA ILE A 185 -49.70 3.39 23.51
C ILE A 185 -48.49 3.88 24.33
N GLY A 186 -47.92 5.01 23.88
CA GLY A 186 -47.17 6.03 24.66
C GLY A 186 -45.88 6.47 23.94
N GLY A 187 -45.65 7.70 23.46
CA GLY A 187 -46.32 8.98 23.61
C GLY A 187 -45.28 10.08 23.95
N SER A 188 -45.08 11.05 23.03
CA SER A 188 -44.69 12.46 23.26
C SER A 188 -43.29 12.79 23.86
N SER A 189 -42.54 13.85 23.52
CA SER A 189 -42.72 15.08 22.72
C SER A 189 -41.33 15.70 22.42
N GLY A 190 -41.20 16.47 21.32
CA GLY A 190 -40.09 17.41 21.06
C GLY A 190 -40.18 18.70 21.92
N PRO A 191 -39.72 19.90 21.47
CA PRO A 191 -39.34 20.26 20.09
C PRO A 191 -38.22 21.34 19.91
N GLU A 192 -37.94 21.69 18.62
CA GLU A 192 -37.54 23.00 17.99
C GLU A 192 -36.34 23.82 18.55
N ASP A 193 -35.50 24.57 17.84
CA ASP A 193 -35.46 25.33 16.57
C ASP A 193 -33.95 25.70 16.36
N GLY A 194 -33.30 25.77 15.19
CA GLY A 194 -33.45 26.79 14.16
C GLY A 194 -32.08 27.30 13.64
N SER A 195 -31.89 27.24 12.31
CA SER A 195 -31.19 28.21 11.44
C SER A 195 -29.67 28.55 11.61
N LEU A 196 -28.85 28.26 10.58
CA LEU A 196 -28.27 29.27 9.65
C LEU A 196 -27.14 28.71 8.74
N GLN A 197 -27.11 29.28 7.54
CA GLN A 197 -26.25 29.02 6.37
C GLN A 197 -24.77 29.39 6.54
N ARG A 198 -23.90 28.65 5.83
CA ARG A 198 -22.70 29.05 5.03
C ARG A 198 -21.80 27.80 4.92
N GLY A 199 -21.69 27.10 3.80
CA GLY A 199 -21.24 27.62 2.51
C GLY A 199 -19.72 27.57 2.45
N PHE A 200 -19.13 26.45 2.05
CA PHE A 200 -17.90 26.35 1.25
C PHE A 200 -17.80 24.93 0.69
N GLY A 201 -18.18 24.79 -0.58
CA GLY A 201 -17.92 23.60 -1.36
C GLY A 201 -16.43 23.50 -1.66
N PHE A 202 -15.75 22.57 -0.99
CA PHE A 202 -14.51 22.01 -1.50
C PHE A 202 -14.84 20.65 -2.10
N GLY A 203 -14.72 20.59 -3.43
CA GLY A 203 -14.96 19.39 -4.21
C GLY A 203 -14.19 18.21 -3.63
N ARG A 204 -14.93 17.17 -3.24
CA ARG A 204 -14.34 15.84 -3.05
C ARG A 204 -13.73 15.42 -4.39
N ARG A 205 -12.44 15.67 -4.59
CA ARG A 205 -11.63 14.88 -5.53
C ARG A 205 -11.77 13.44 -5.06
N ARG A 206 -12.63 12.67 -5.72
CA ARG A 206 -12.61 11.22 -5.60
C ARG A 206 -11.24 10.81 -6.16
N HIS A 207 -10.32 10.47 -5.27
CA HIS A 207 -9.10 9.81 -5.66
C HIS A 207 -9.53 8.42 -6.13
N LEU A 208 -9.52 8.20 -7.45
CA LEU A 208 -9.79 6.87 -8.01
C LEU A 208 -8.77 5.91 -7.40
N SER A 209 -9.27 4.86 -6.76
CA SER A 209 -8.40 3.76 -6.33
C SER A 209 -7.92 3.04 -7.58
N ILE A 210 -6.70 2.49 -7.57
CA ILE A 210 -6.22 1.64 -8.68
C ILE A 210 -7.15 0.42 -8.88
N ALA A 211 -7.92 0.04 -7.84
CA ALA A 211 -9.00 -0.95 -7.98
C ALA A 211 -10.09 -0.54 -8.98
N ASP A 212 -10.38 0.77 -9.09
CA ASP A 212 -11.35 1.30 -10.06
C ASP A 212 -10.75 1.35 -11.48
N LEU A 213 -9.44 1.62 -11.60
CA LEU A 213 -8.72 1.61 -12.88
C LEU A 213 -8.59 0.21 -13.50
N MET A 214 -8.49 -0.84 -12.67
CA MET A 214 -8.45 -2.21 -13.16
C MET A 214 -9.81 -2.73 -13.65
N ASN A 215 -10.92 -2.14 -13.19
CA ASN A 215 -12.27 -2.49 -13.66
C ASN A 215 -12.63 -1.82 -14.99
N SER A 216 -12.05 -0.65 -15.30
CA SER A 216 -12.32 0.07 -16.56
C SER A 216 -11.60 -0.49 -17.79
N ASN A 217 -10.70 -1.45 -17.63
CA ASN A 217 -10.01 -2.10 -18.76
C ASN A 217 -10.70 -3.38 -19.25
N GLU A 218 -11.68 -3.92 -18.51
CA GLU A 218 -12.46 -5.09 -18.96
C GLU A 218 -13.66 -4.70 -19.84
N GLU A 219 -14.11 -3.43 -19.83
CA GLU A 219 -15.26 -2.95 -20.65
C GLU A 219 -14.90 -2.48 -22.07
N LYS A 220 -13.68 -2.72 -22.57
CA LYS A 220 -13.26 -2.31 -23.93
C LYS A 220 -12.93 -3.47 -24.89
N MET A 221 -13.36 -4.68 -24.56
CA MET A 221 -13.29 -5.83 -25.48
C MET A 221 -14.65 -6.55 -25.57
N GLU A 222 -15.68 -5.80 -25.97
CA GLU A 222 -16.85 -6.34 -26.69
C GLU A 222 -17.07 -5.53 -27.98
#